data_AF-A0A965UQ31-F1
#
_entry.id   AF-A0A965UQ31-F1
#
_cell.length_a   1.000
_cell.length_b   1.000
_cell.length_c   1.000
_cell.angle_alpha   90.00
_cell.angle_beta   90.00
_cell.angle_gamma   90.00
#
_symmetry.space_group_name_H-M   'P 1'
#
loop_
_entity.id
_entity.type
_entity.pdbx_description
1 polymer ?
#
loop_
_entity_poly.entity_id
_entity_poly.type
_entity_poly.pdbx_seq_one_letter_code
_entity_poly.pdbx_strand_id
1 'polypeptide(L)'
;MAQIFQFDNQPIRFVDGKPVANDVASVLGYADPAKTISTKVKSKNKSVTKLVTPGGVQQVTVLEEAGIYQLIFGSKLPSAEKFQDWVFEQVLPQIRKTGSFTTKPNFKEIYADRLLNNKIVVPTGYWAVFNESHFLLLHVEKELKHPVDKFDLLDGSVGTRWANHRKDKQWALDSDVGTISFNDKRGTRSIRCYQYPELSYFRLFLQDIYIPHFLEQYLEDNLKRKDNLLNPGNDTPLLG
;
A
#
# COMPACT_ATOMS: atom_id res chain seq x y z
N MET A 1 -7.42 38.03 -10.08
CA MET A 1 -8.66 37.47 -10.66
C MET A 1 -9.14 36.35 -9.75
N ALA A 2 -10.45 36.15 -9.62
CA ALA A 2 -10.98 35.05 -8.82
C ALA A 2 -10.94 33.73 -9.60
N GLN A 3 -10.50 32.66 -8.95
CA GLN A 3 -10.53 31.30 -9.50
C GLN A 3 -11.81 30.59 -9.03
N ILE A 4 -12.38 29.72 -9.85
CA ILE A 4 -13.58 28.95 -9.51
C ILE A 4 -13.21 27.47 -9.47
N PHE A 5 -13.56 26.80 -8.37
CA PHE A 5 -13.50 25.36 -8.21
C PHE A 5 -14.94 24.81 -8.17
N GLN A 6 -15.18 23.62 -8.73
CA GLN A 6 -16.49 22.98 -8.70
C GLN A 6 -16.45 21.79 -7.75
N PHE A 7 -17.32 21.78 -6.75
CA PHE A 7 -17.55 20.64 -5.87
C PHE A 7 -19.02 20.25 -5.98
N ASP A 8 -19.30 19.03 -6.44
CA ASP A 8 -20.67 18.52 -6.60
C ASP A 8 -21.57 19.46 -7.42
N ASN A 9 -21.03 19.97 -8.54
CA ASN A 9 -21.64 20.99 -9.42
C ASN A 9 -21.97 22.34 -8.76
N GLN A 10 -21.44 22.60 -7.55
CA GLN A 10 -21.56 23.89 -6.89
C GLN A 10 -20.23 24.67 -6.98
N PRO A 11 -20.26 25.94 -7.42
CA PRO A 11 -19.06 26.75 -7.55
C PRO A 11 -18.56 27.26 -6.19
N ILE A 12 -17.27 27.10 -5.94
CA ILE A 12 -16.52 27.72 -4.85
C ILE A 12 -15.57 28.75 -5.46
N ARG A 13 -15.74 30.01 -5.10
CA ARG A 13 -14.84 31.09 -5.52
C ARG A 13 -13.61 31.14 -4.64
N PHE A 14 -12.48 31.48 -5.25
CA PHE A 14 -11.19 31.67 -4.61
C PHE A 14 -10.68 33.08 -4.85
N VAL A 15 -10.18 33.71 -3.79
CA VAL A 15 -9.53 35.02 -3.80
C VAL A 15 -8.15 34.85 -3.18
N ASP A 16 -7.10 35.20 -3.93
CA ASP A 16 -5.70 35.05 -3.50
C ASP A 16 -5.36 33.65 -2.97
N GLY A 17 -5.88 32.61 -3.65
CA GLY A 17 -5.68 31.21 -3.29
C GLY A 17 -6.52 30.71 -2.12
N LYS A 18 -7.39 31.54 -1.53
CA LYS A 18 -8.25 31.17 -0.40
C LYS A 18 -9.72 31.11 -0.80
N PRO A 19 -10.47 30.08 -0.39
CA PRO A 19 -11.87 29.95 -0.76
C PRO A 19 -12.76 30.93 0.01
N VAL A 20 -13.79 31.43 -0.66
CA VAL A 20 -14.83 32.27 -0.07
C VAL A 20 -15.66 31.42 0.90
N ALA A 21 -15.74 31.87 2.16
CA ALA A 21 -16.28 31.11 3.27
C ALA A 21 -17.77 30.74 3.07
N ASN A 22 -18.56 31.67 2.54
CA ASN A 22 -19.98 31.42 2.27
C ASN A 22 -20.19 30.31 1.25
N ASP A 23 -19.34 30.24 0.22
CA ASP A 23 -19.46 29.23 -0.81
C ASP A 23 -19.15 27.85 -0.20
N VAL A 24 -18.06 27.74 0.56
CA VAL A 24 -17.68 26.50 1.28
C VAL A 24 -18.79 26.03 2.22
N ALA A 25 -19.35 26.92 3.04
CA ALA A 25 -20.40 26.55 3.97
C ALA A 25 -21.71 26.16 3.25
N SER A 26 -22.05 26.81 2.13
CA SER A 26 -23.21 26.45 1.32
C SER A 26 -23.06 25.05 0.71
N VAL A 27 -21.88 24.78 0.14
CA VAL A 27 -21.54 23.49 -0.47
C VAL A 27 -21.55 22.35 0.55
N LEU A 28 -21.14 22.62 1.79
CA LEU A 28 -21.20 21.65 2.88
C LEU A 28 -22.61 21.46 3.48
N GLY A 29 -23.64 22.04 2.88
CA GLY A 29 -25.05 21.84 3.24
C GLY A 29 -25.49 22.59 4.49
N TYR A 30 -24.79 23.66 4.90
CA TYR A 30 -25.21 24.46 6.03
C TYR A 30 -26.39 25.38 5.66
N ALA A 31 -27.48 25.30 6.43
CA ALA A 31 -28.68 26.12 6.21
C ALA A 31 -28.43 27.62 6.38
N ASP A 32 -27.52 28.01 7.27
CA ASP A 32 -27.11 29.40 7.49
C ASP A 32 -25.57 29.50 7.41
N PRO A 33 -25.03 29.75 6.20
CA PRO A 33 -23.59 29.89 5.99
C PRO A 33 -22.95 30.95 6.89
N ALA A 34 -23.55 32.14 6.97
CA ALA A 34 -22.98 33.27 7.69
C ALA A 34 -22.88 33.00 9.21
N LYS A 35 -23.94 32.47 9.82
CA LYS A 35 -23.93 32.05 11.22
C LYS A 35 -23.00 30.87 11.47
N THR A 36 -22.92 29.92 10.53
CA THR A 36 -22.01 28.78 10.66
C THR A 36 -20.55 29.26 10.66
N ILE A 37 -20.17 30.17 9.76
CA ILE A 37 -18.82 30.72 9.71
C ILE A 37 -18.50 31.53 10.97
N SER A 38 -19.47 32.29 11.50
CA SER A 38 -19.25 33.08 12.72
C SER A 38 -19.02 32.19 13.94
N THR A 39 -19.76 31.08 14.05
CA THR A 39 -19.76 30.20 15.23
C THR A 39 -18.75 29.05 15.18
N LYS A 40 -18.53 28.44 14.01
CA LYS A 40 -17.67 27.25 13.87
C LYS A 40 -16.23 27.56 13.48
N VAL A 41 -16.00 28.66 12.76
CA VAL A 41 -14.65 29.02 12.29
C VAL A 41 -14.00 30.02 13.23
N LYS A 42 -12.81 29.65 13.74
CA LYS A 42 -12.00 30.51 14.61
C LYS A 42 -11.56 31.76 13.85
N SER A 43 -11.51 32.90 14.54
CA SER A 43 -11.09 34.18 13.94
C SER A 43 -9.75 34.11 13.21
N LYS A 44 -8.76 33.40 13.76
CA LYS A 44 -7.44 33.20 13.12
C LYS A 44 -7.47 32.43 11.79
N ASN A 45 -8.54 31.70 11.50
CA ASN A 45 -8.69 30.88 10.31
C ASN A 45 -9.60 31.53 9.25
N LYS A 46 -9.98 32.80 9.45
CA LYS A 46 -10.79 33.58 8.51
C LYS A 46 -10.28 35.00 8.41
N SER A 47 -10.35 35.58 7.22
CA SER A 47 -9.99 36.97 6.97
C SER A 47 -10.94 37.61 5.96
N VAL A 48 -10.99 38.93 5.93
CA VAL A 48 -11.82 39.68 4.98
C VAL A 48 -10.93 40.21 3.85
N THR A 49 -11.35 40.00 2.61
CA THR A 49 -10.67 40.52 1.41
C THR A 49 -11.67 41.19 0.48
N LYS A 50 -11.16 41.96 -0.47
CA LYS A 50 -11.96 42.66 -1.49
C LYS A 50 -12.07 41.78 -2.73
N LEU A 51 -13.29 41.50 -3.14
CA LEU A 51 -13.62 40.80 -4.39
C LEU A 51 -14.26 41.78 -5.36
N VAL A 52 -13.68 41.92 -6.54
CA VAL A 52 -14.29 42.66 -7.64
C VAL A 52 -15.36 41.79 -8.28
N THR A 53 -16.61 42.25 -8.26
CA THR A 53 -17.76 41.59 -8.90
C THR A 53 -18.35 42.53 -9.96
N PRO A 54 -19.22 42.04 -10.86
CA PRO A 54 -19.93 42.91 -11.80
C PRO A 54 -20.72 44.05 -11.13
N GLY A 55 -21.16 43.84 -9.88
CA GLY A 55 -21.81 44.85 -9.05
C GLY A 55 -20.86 45.76 -8.25
N GLY A 56 -19.56 45.73 -8.54
CA GLY A 56 -18.54 46.51 -7.84
C GLY A 56 -17.72 45.70 -6.83
N VAL A 57 -16.93 46.42 -6.03
CA VAL A 57 -16.02 45.83 -5.03
C VAL A 57 -16.81 45.45 -3.79
N GLN A 58 -16.83 44.14 -3.47
CA GLN A 58 -17.48 43.59 -2.29
C GLN A 58 -16.44 43.12 -1.26
N GLN A 59 -16.78 43.20 0.02
CA GLN A 59 -15.97 42.56 1.08
C GLN A 59 -16.46 41.13 1.28
N VAL A 60 -15.56 40.16 1.18
CA VAL A 60 -15.87 38.73 1.35
C VAL A 60 -14.96 38.11 2.39
N THR A 61 -15.52 37.19 3.18
CA THR A 61 -14.74 36.37 4.10
C THR A 61 -14.12 35.21 3.35
N VAL A 62 -12.82 35.00 3.53
CA VAL A 62 -12.07 33.84 3.01
C VAL A 62 -11.54 32.99 4.15
N LEU A 63 -11.33 31.71 3.88
CA LEU A 63 -10.87 30.73 4.88
C LEU A 63 -9.42 30.32 4.64
N GLU A 64 -8.69 30.14 5.74
CA GLU A 64 -7.49 29.30 5.73
C GLU A 64 -7.91 27.83 5.68
N GLU A 65 -7.00 26.94 5.29
CA GLU A 65 -7.22 25.49 5.23
C GLU A 65 -7.79 24.93 6.55
N ALA A 66 -7.23 25.35 7.68
CA ALA A 66 -7.73 24.96 9.00
C ALA A 66 -9.20 25.37 9.23
N GLY A 67 -9.66 26.48 8.63
CA GLY A 67 -11.05 26.91 8.68
C GLY A 67 -11.97 26.04 7.82
N ILE A 68 -11.48 25.53 6.69
CA ILE A 68 -12.20 24.58 5.85
C ILE A 68 -12.43 23.27 6.62
N TYR A 69 -11.38 22.73 7.26
CA TYR A 69 -11.50 21.50 8.05
C TYR A 69 -12.46 21.65 9.24
N GLN A 70 -12.51 22.83 9.87
CA GLN A 70 -13.50 23.12 10.92
C GLN A 70 -14.95 23.02 10.43
N LEU A 71 -15.21 23.40 9.17
CA LEU A 71 -16.53 23.25 8.56
C LEU A 71 -16.78 21.80 8.13
N ILE A 72 -15.80 21.12 7.54
CA ILE A 72 -15.96 19.72 7.10
C ILE A 72 -16.30 18.82 8.29
N PHE A 73 -15.52 18.87 9.38
CA PHE A 73 -15.77 18.05 10.59
C PHE A 73 -17.02 18.45 11.38
N GLY A 74 -17.68 19.53 10.99
CA GLY A 74 -18.94 19.95 11.58
C GLY A 74 -20.13 19.78 10.66
N SER A 75 -19.95 19.23 9.45
CA SER A 75 -20.99 19.05 8.43
C SER A 75 -21.68 17.70 8.63
N LYS A 76 -22.95 17.61 8.20
CA LYS A 76 -23.73 16.36 8.16
C LYS A 76 -23.90 15.85 6.74
N LEU A 77 -23.16 16.40 5.78
CA LEU A 77 -23.21 15.98 4.40
C LEU A 77 -22.53 14.60 4.30
N PRO A 78 -23.13 13.59 3.64
CA PRO A 78 -22.55 12.25 3.58
C PRO A 78 -21.12 12.21 3.01
N SER A 79 -20.77 13.11 2.09
CA SER A 79 -19.40 13.22 1.57
C SER A 79 -18.41 13.78 2.60
N ALA A 80 -18.85 14.70 3.46
CA ALA A 80 -18.05 15.23 4.56
C ALA A 80 -17.86 14.20 5.67
N GLU A 81 -18.90 13.43 6.01
CA GLU A 81 -18.82 12.31 6.95
C GLU A 81 -17.83 11.24 6.46
N LYS A 82 -17.91 10.83 5.18
CA LYS A 82 -16.94 9.90 4.58
C LYS A 82 -15.49 10.40 4.68
N PHE A 83 -15.26 11.69 4.45
CA PHE A 83 -13.93 12.27 4.60
C PHE A 83 -13.49 12.26 6.07
N GLN A 84 -14.39 12.62 6.99
CA GLN A 84 -14.12 12.60 8.42
C GLN A 84 -13.75 11.19 8.91
N ASP A 85 -14.54 10.18 8.55
CA ASP A 85 -14.29 8.79 8.92
C ASP A 85 -12.95 8.32 8.35
N TRP A 86 -12.66 8.63 7.08
CA TRP A 86 -11.35 8.33 6.50
C TRP A 86 -10.20 9.00 7.26
N VAL A 87 -10.33 10.27 7.65
CA VAL A 87 -9.31 10.96 8.46
C VAL A 87 -9.15 10.30 9.83
N PHE A 88 -10.25 9.96 10.51
CA PHE A 88 -10.24 9.47 11.89
C PHE A 88 -9.84 8.00 12.00
N GLU A 89 -10.18 7.19 11.01
CA GLU A 89 -9.94 5.74 11.04
C GLU A 89 -8.66 5.34 10.31
N GLN A 90 -8.24 6.10 9.28
CA GLN A 90 -7.05 5.79 8.49
C GLN A 90 -5.91 6.76 8.77
N VAL A 91 -6.13 8.06 8.52
CA VAL A 91 -5.04 9.06 8.51
C VAL A 91 -4.44 9.28 9.89
N LEU A 92 -5.25 9.71 10.86
CA LEU A 92 -4.77 10.04 12.21
C LEU A 92 -4.21 8.81 12.94
N PRO A 93 -4.81 7.61 12.85
CA PRO A 93 -4.21 6.42 13.45
C PRO A 93 -2.86 6.06 12.84
N GLN A 94 -2.68 6.23 11.53
CA GLN A 94 -1.39 6.00 10.87
C GLN A 94 -0.33 7.00 11.34
N ILE A 95 -0.66 8.30 11.37
CA ILE A 95 0.24 9.35 11.88
C ILE A 95 0.60 9.08 13.34
N ARG A 96 -0.38 8.78 14.20
CA ARG A 96 -0.14 8.50 15.63
C ARG A 96 0.78 7.31 15.84
N LYS A 97 0.64 6.25 15.02
CA LYS A 97 1.44 5.02 15.14
C LYS A 97 2.84 5.14 14.53
N THR A 98 2.98 5.88 13.43
CA THR A 98 4.19 5.86 12.59
C THR A 98 4.91 7.19 12.47
N GLY A 99 4.32 8.28 12.97
CA GLY A 99 4.81 9.65 12.82
C GLY A 99 4.58 10.26 11.44
N SER A 100 3.95 9.55 10.49
CA SER A 100 3.71 10.04 9.13
C SER A 100 2.43 9.44 8.50
N PHE A 101 1.95 10.05 7.41
CA PHE A 101 0.87 9.51 6.58
C PHE A 101 1.40 9.30 5.16
N THR A 102 1.17 8.11 4.59
CA THR A 102 1.61 7.77 3.23
C THR A 102 0.41 7.32 2.42
N THR A 103 0.14 7.98 1.30
CA THR A 103 -0.96 7.67 0.36
C THR A 103 -0.65 6.52 -0.58
N LYS A 104 0.63 6.20 -0.75
CA LYS A 104 1.03 4.92 -1.33
C LYS A 104 0.70 3.84 -0.31
N PRO A 105 0.21 2.65 -0.72
CA PRO A 105 0.29 1.49 0.15
C PRO A 105 1.72 1.48 0.68
N ASN A 106 1.88 1.23 1.97
CA ASN A 106 3.20 1.11 2.57
C ASN A 106 3.84 -0.17 2.02
N PHE A 107 4.19 -0.17 0.73
CA PHE A 107 5.27 -0.95 0.16
C PHE A 107 6.57 -0.34 0.73
N LYS A 108 6.72 -0.32 2.06
CA LYS A 108 7.96 -0.85 2.59
C LYS A 108 8.09 -2.16 1.85
N GLU A 109 9.12 -2.34 1.02
CA GLU A 109 9.37 -3.61 0.36
C GLU A 109 9.40 -4.67 1.48
N ILE A 110 8.25 -5.30 1.72
CA ILE A 110 8.04 -6.23 2.84
C ILE A 110 9.02 -7.37 2.64
N TYR A 111 9.38 -7.60 1.39
CA TYR A 111 10.45 -8.43 0.96
C TYR A 111 11.86 -7.94 1.37
N ALA A 112 12.27 -6.70 1.09
CA ALA A 112 13.58 -6.19 1.51
C ALA A 112 13.78 -6.30 3.03
N ASP A 113 12.75 -5.94 3.82
CA ASP A 113 12.78 -6.14 5.28
C ASP A 113 12.94 -7.64 5.64
N ARG A 114 12.35 -8.60 4.90
CA ARG A 114 12.57 -10.05 5.14
C ARG A 114 13.99 -10.50 4.84
N LEU A 115 14.61 -9.99 3.80
CA LEU A 115 15.99 -10.37 3.43
C LEU A 115 16.98 -9.87 4.46
N LEU A 116 16.78 -8.65 4.92
CA LEU A 116 17.62 -8.04 5.93
C LEU A 116 17.39 -8.68 7.31
N ASN A 117 16.18 -9.18 7.58
CA ASN A 117 15.84 -9.81 8.86
C ASN A 117 16.19 -11.31 8.93
N ASN A 118 16.16 -12.04 7.82
CA ASN A 118 16.50 -13.46 7.80
C ASN A 118 18.00 -13.65 7.60
N LYS A 119 18.66 -14.33 8.53
CA LYS A 119 20.09 -14.63 8.41
C LYS A 119 20.27 -15.88 7.56
N ILE A 120 20.79 -15.73 6.35
CA ILE A 120 21.18 -16.83 5.47
C ILE A 120 22.70 -17.04 5.60
N VAL A 121 23.11 -18.27 5.87
CA VAL A 121 24.51 -18.68 5.90
C VAL A 121 24.71 -19.77 4.86
N VAL A 122 25.54 -19.47 3.85
CA VAL A 122 25.93 -20.41 2.77
C VAL A 122 27.45 -20.62 2.79
N PRO A 123 27.93 -21.82 2.42
CA PRO A 123 29.36 -22.05 2.23
C PRO A 123 29.95 -21.14 1.13
N THR A 124 31.24 -20.82 1.25
CA THR A 124 31.97 -20.03 0.25
C THR A 124 31.93 -20.71 -1.12
N GLY A 125 31.55 -19.98 -2.17
CA GLY A 125 31.41 -20.52 -3.53
C GLY A 125 30.03 -21.10 -3.86
N TYR A 126 29.08 -21.03 -2.92
CA TYR A 126 27.72 -21.51 -3.09
C TYR A 126 26.69 -20.39 -2.95
N TRP A 127 25.50 -20.64 -3.49
CA TRP A 127 24.29 -19.82 -3.36
C TRP A 127 23.11 -20.71 -2.96
N ALA A 128 22.10 -20.17 -2.29
CA ALA A 128 20.84 -20.88 -2.04
C ALA A 128 19.70 -20.26 -2.85
N VAL A 129 18.64 -21.03 -3.13
CA VAL A 129 17.45 -20.54 -3.85
C VAL A 129 16.85 -19.30 -3.19
N PHE A 130 16.88 -19.22 -1.86
CA PHE A 130 16.45 -18.03 -1.12
C PHE A 130 17.29 -16.78 -1.45
N ASN A 131 18.56 -16.94 -1.85
CA ASN A 131 19.44 -15.83 -2.24
C ASN A 131 19.17 -15.28 -3.65
N GLU A 132 18.46 -16.00 -4.51
CA GLU A 132 18.35 -15.64 -5.94
C GLU A 132 16.90 -15.47 -6.39
N SER A 133 15.95 -16.02 -5.63
CA SER A 133 14.51 -15.89 -5.90
C SER A 133 13.96 -14.48 -5.66
N HIS A 134 14.79 -13.54 -5.20
CA HIS A 134 14.47 -12.15 -4.95
C HIS A 134 13.85 -11.41 -6.14
N PHE A 135 14.43 -11.61 -7.32
CA PHE A 135 13.97 -10.94 -8.54
C PHE A 135 12.52 -11.32 -8.87
N LEU A 136 12.14 -12.56 -8.61
CA LEU A 136 10.80 -13.05 -8.89
C LEU A 136 9.76 -12.41 -7.97
N LEU A 137 10.05 -12.26 -6.68
CA LEU A 137 9.12 -11.63 -5.73
C LEU A 137 8.95 -10.13 -5.98
N LEU A 138 10.03 -9.43 -6.32
CA LEU A 138 9.95 -8.02 -6.74
C LEU A 138 9.12 -7.87 -8.03
N HIS A 139 9.24 -8.80 -8.97
CA HIS A 139 8.42 -8.82 -10.18
C HIS A 139 6.93 -9.04 -9.87
N VAL A 140 6.60 -9.98 -8.98
CA VAL A 140 5.23 -10.22 -8.50
C VAL A 140 4.66 -8.98 -7.81
N GLU A 141 5.40 -8.36 -6.88
CA GLU A 141 4.94 -7.18 -6.15
C GLU A 141 4.69 -5.99 -7.08
N LYS A 142 5.56 -5.76 -8.07
CA LYS A 142 5.49 -4.62 -8.97
C LYS A 142 4.43 -4.79 -10.07
N GLU A 143 4.38 -5.95 -10.71
CA GLU A 143 3.56 -6.17 -11.91
C GLU A 143 2.16 -6.69 -11.56
N LEU A 144 2.01 -7.52 -10.52
CA LEU A 144 0.74 -8.21 -10.23
C LEU A 144 -0.12 -7.52 -9.16
N LYS A 145 0.35 -6.42 -8.54
CA LYS A 145 -0.33 -5.67 -7.46
C LYS A 145 -0.91 -6.58 -6.36
N HIS A 146 -0.31 -7.75 -6.16
CA HIS A 146 -0.81 -8.78 -5.28
C HIS A 146 -0.39 -8.49 -3.84
N PRO A 147 -1.28 -8.62 -2.84
CA PRO A 147 -0.90 -8.45 -1.44
C PRO A 147 0.01 -9.61 -0.99
N VAL A 148 1.31 -9.37 -0.96
CA VAL A 148 2.32 -10.29 -0.40
C VAL A 148 2.45 -9.95 1.10
N ASP A 149 2.12 -10.89 1.99
CA ASP A 149 2.27 -10.71 3.45
C ASP A 149 3.69 -11.11 3.88
N LYS A 150 4.19 -10.59 5.00
CA LYS A 150 5.54 -10.73 5.58
C LYS A 150 6.05 -12.17 5.74
N PHE A 151 5.20 -13.17 5.57
CA PHE A 151 5.53 -14.58 5.68
C PHE A 151 5.66 -15.32 4.34
N ASP A 152 5.20 -14.72 3.23
CA ASP A 152 5.27 -15.28 1.88
C ASP A 152 6.69 -15.24 1.33
N LEU A 153 7.48 -16.25 1.63
CA LEU A 153 8.68 -16.50 0.84
C LEU A 153 8.26 -17.31 -0.38
N LEU A 154 8.95 -17.15 -1.50
CA LEU A 154 9.03 -18.21 -2.51
C LEU A 154 9.52 -19.43 -1.74
N ASP A 155 8.56 -20.29 -1.44
CA ASP A 155 8.68 -21.27 -0.38
C ASP A 155 9.52 -22.46 -0.86
N GLY A 156 9.52 -23.54 -0.07
CA GLY A 156 10.18 -24.79 -0.44
C GLY A 156 9.76 -25.35 -1.81
N SER A 157 8.67 -24.89 -2.43
CA SER A 157 8.24 -25.34 -3.75
C SER A 157 9.23 -24.98 -4.85
N VAL A 158 9.78 -23.76 -4.89
CA VAL A 158 10.81 -23.39 -5.87
C VAL A 158 12.05 -24.24 -5.67
N GLY A 159 12.50 -24.36 -4.42
CA GLY A 159 13.69 -25.14 -4.07
C GLY A 159 13.55 -26.61 -4.44
N THR A 160 12.38 -27.20 -4.19
CA THR A 160 12.05 -28.59 -4.54
C THR A 160 12.00 -28.78 -6.05
N ARG A 161 11.32 -27.88 -6.76
CA ARG A 161 11.22 -27.95 -8.23
C ARG A 161 12.58 -27.76 -8.90
N TRP A 162 13.40 -26.85 -8.39
CA TRP A 162 14.78 -26.68 -8.87
C TRP A 162 15.61 -27.94 -8.62
N ALA A 163 15.56 -28.50 -7.41
CA ALA A 163 16.27 -29.73 -7.07
C ALA A 163 15.88 -30.91 -7.97
N ASN A 164 14.59 -31.00 -8.34
CA ASN A 164 14.11 -31.99 -9.30
C ASN A 164 14.56 -31.68 -10.74
N HIS A 165 14.47 -30.42 -11.17
CA HIS A 165 14.83 -30.00 -12.52
C HIS A 165 16.29 -30.30 -12.90
N ARG A 166 17.21 -30.11 -11.93
CA ARG A 166 18.64 -30.33 -12.13
C ARG A 166 19.08 -31.79 -12.04
N LYS A 167 18.26 -32.70 -11.49
CA LYS A 167 18.68 -34.04 -11.07
C LYS A 167 19.34 -34.85 -12.19
N ASP A 168 18.83 -34.70 -13.42
CA ASP A 168 19.29 -35.47 -14.58
C ASP A 168 20.13 -34.63 -15.56
N LYS A 169 20.68 -33.50 -15.10
CA LYS A 169 21.40 -32.55 -15.94
C LYS A 169 22.90 -32.75 -15.80
N GLN A 170 23.60 -32.86 -16.93
CA GLN A 170 25.06 -33.04 -16.97
C GLN A 170 25.84 -31.84 -16.39
N TRP A 171 25.23 -30.65 -16.39
CA TRP A 171 25.80 -29.45 -15.78
C TRP A 171 25.55 -29.36 -14.26
N ALA A 172 24.76 -30.27 -13.69
CA ALA A 172 24.44 -30.22 -12.27
C ALA A 172 25.65 -30.66 -11.44
N LEU A 173 26.00 -29.84 -10.45
CA LEU A 173 27.14 -30.07 -9.57
C LEU A 173 26.68 -30.61 -8.20
N ASP A 174 27.62 -30.97 -7.34
CA ASP A 174 27.29 -31.34 -5.97
C ASP A 174 26.75 -30.14 -5.19
N SER A 175 25.67 -30.39 -4.44
CA SER A 175 25.08 -29.41 -3.54
C SER A 175 25.64 -29.55 -2.13
N ASP A 176 25.66 -28.46 -1.38
CA ASP A 176 26.01 -28.43 0.04
C ASP A 176 24.81 -27.99 0.89
N VAL A 177 24.99 -27.90 2.21
CA VAL A 177 23.97 -27.51 3.18
C VAL A 177 24.35 -26.18 3.83
N GLY A 178 23.44 -25.23 3.77
CA GLY A 178 23.50 -23.97 4.50
C GLY A 178 22.37 -23.88 5.51
N THR A 179 22.20 -22.69 6.10
CA THR A 179 21.12 -22.43 7.03
C THR A 179 20.41 -21.12 6.73
N ILE A 180 19.12 -21.07 7.06
CA ILE A 180 18.33 -19.84 7.14
C ILE A 180 17.72 -19.75 8.53
N SER A 181 17.87 -18.61 9.18
CA SER A 181 17.24 -18.29 10.46
C SER A 181 16.12 -17.30 10.26
N PHE A 182 14.90 -17.71 10.60
CA PHE A 182 13.70 -16.87 10.58
C PHE A 182 13.47 -16.26 11.96
N ASN A 183 13.09 -14.98 12.00
CA ASN A 183 12.71 -14.28 13.24
C ASN A 183 11.25 -14.57 13.66
N ASP A 184 10.77 -15.79 13.42
CA ASP A 184 9.44 -16.25 13.77
C ASP A 184 9.45 -17.71 14.26
N LYS A 185 8.26 -18.31 14.43
CA LYS A 185 8.09 -19.69 14.90
C LYS A 185 8.81 -20.76 14.07
N ARG A 186 9.27 -20.45 12.86
CA ARG A 186 10.04 -21.36 12.01
C ARG A 186 11.47 -21.55 12.52
N GLY A 187 12.04 -20.59 13.25
CA GLY A 187 13.41 -20.69 13.77
C GLY A 187 14.46 -20.94 12.68
N THR A 188 15.50 -21.72 13.00
CA THR A 188 16.55 -22.08 12.03
C THR A 188 16.19 -23.34 11.24
N ARG A 189 16.46 -23.34 9.94
CA ARG A 189 16.25 -24.46 9.02
C ARG A 189 17.47 -24.68 8.13
N SER A 190 17.76 -25.93 7.81
CA SER A 190 18.75 -26.29 6.81
C SER A 190 18.20 -26.03 5.41
N ILE A 191 19.05 -25.51 4.52
CA ILE A 191 18.72 -25.23 3.13
C ILE A 191 19.77 -25.85 2.21
N ARG A 192 19.37 -26.23 1.00
CA ARG A 192 20.30 -26.71 -0.02
C ARG A 192 21.00 -25.52 -0.68
N CYS A 193 22.32 -25.62 -0.79
CA CYS A 193 23.18 -24.65 -1.44
C CYS A 193 23.78 -25.27 -2.71
N TYR A 194 23.93 -24.48 -3.75
CA TYR A 194 24.35 -24.89 -5.09
C TYR A 194 25.54 -24.06 -5.51
N GLN A 195 26.37 -24.59 -6.40
CA GLN A 195 27.58 -23.89 -6.82
C GLN A 195 27.23 -22.76 -7.81
N TYR A 196 27.98 -21.66 -7.78
CA TYR A 196 27.74 -20.51 -8.67
C TYR A 196 27.65 -20.81 -10.17
N PRO A 197 28.38 -21.79 -10.75
CA PRO A 197 28.21 -22.14 -12.16
C PRO A 197 26.78 -22.56 -12.55
N GLU A 198 25.98 -22.98 -11.58
CA GLU A 198 24.60 -23.41 -11.81
C GLU A 198 23.59 -22.26 -11.79
N LEU A 199 24.03 -21.06 -11.45
CA LEU A 199 23.15 -19.93 -11.21
C LEU A 199 22.43 -19.46 -12.48
N SER A 200 23.12 -19.46 -13.62
CA SER A 200 22.52 -19.11 -14.92
C SER A 200 21.39 -20.07 -15.30
N TYR A 201 21.60 -21.37 -15.11
CA TYR A 201 20.58 -22.38 -15.34
C TYR A 201 19.38 -22.24 -14.41
N PHE A 202 19.61 -21.85 -13.15
CA PHE A 202 18.51 -21.55 -12.23
C PHE A 202 17.67 -20.35 -12.70
N ARG A 203 18.31 -19.29 -13.19
CA ARG A 203 17.60 -18.11 -13.72
C ARG A 203 16.77 -18.44 -14.96
N LEU A 204 17.31 -19.25 -15.87
CA LEU A 204 16.56 -19.77 -17.02
C LEU A 204 15.40 -20.66 -16.57
N PHE A 205 15.63 -21.55 -15.60
CA PHE A 205 14.55 -22.35 -15.00
C PHE A 205 13.43 -21.47 -14.43
N LEU A 206 13.76 -20.35 -13.76
CA LEU A 206 12.74 -19.44 -13.28
C LEU A 206 11.95 -18.81 -14.43
N GLN A 207 12.63 -18.29 -15.45
CA GLN A 207 12.00 -17.57 -16.56
C GLN A 207 11.18 -18.47 -17.49
N ASP A 208 11.74 -19.62 -17.87
CA ASP A 208 11.17 -20.45 -18.93
C ASP A 208 10.20 -21.51 -18.38
N ILE A 209 10.32 -21.84 -17.09
CA ILE A 209 9.60 -22.96 -16.48
C ILE A 209 8.78 -22.48 -15.29
N TYR A 210 9.39 -21.90 -14.26
CA TYR A 210 8.68 -21.61 -13.02
C TYR A 210 7.62 -20.52 -13.16
N ILE A 211 8.01 -19.37 -13.73
CA ILE A 211 7.12 -18.22 -13.92
C ILE A 211 5.91 -18.60 -14.78
N PRO A 212 6.09 -19.20 -15.98
CA PRO A 212 4.96 -19.41 -16.88
C PRO A 212 4.01 -20.53 -16.42
N HIS A 213 4.50 -21.52 -15.65
CA HIS A 213 3.72 -22.74 -15.37
C HIS A 213 3.31 -22.91 -13.90
N PHE A 214 4.01 -22.27 -12.95
CA PHE A 214 3.80 -22.55 -11.52
C PHE A 214 3.51 -21.31 -10.68
N LEU A 215 3.93 -20.13 -11.13
CA LEU A 215 3.80 -18.91 -10.34
C LEU A 215 2.33 -18.51 -10.11
N GLU A 216 1.52 -18.52 -11.16
CA GLU A 216 0.11 -18.11 -11.07
C GLU A 216 -0.68 -18.98 -10.08
N GLN A 217 -0.62 -20.30 -10.25
CA GLN A 217 -1.26 -21.25 -9.35
C GLN A 217 -0.76 -21.11 -7.90
N TYR A 218 0.55 -20.89 -7.71
CA TYR A 218 1.12 -20.66 -6.39
C TYR A 218 0.52 -19.41 -5.72
N LEU A 219 0.37 -18.31 -6.46
CA LEU A 219 -0.22 -17.07 -5.95
C LEU A 219 -1.69 -17.27 -5.56
N GLU A 220 -2.47 -17.96 -6.40
CA GLU A 220 -3.87 -18.28 -6.11
C GLU A 220 -4.03 -19.14 -4.85
N ASP A 221 -3.22 -20.20 -4.72
CA ASP A 221 -3.24 -21.08 -3.55
C ASP A 221 -2.86 -20.33 -2.27
N ASN A 222 -1.92 -19.39 -2.38
CA ASN A 222 -1.52 -18.56 -1.25
C ASN A 222 -2.63 -17.59 -0.83
N LEU A 223 -3.35 -16.98 -1.78
CA LEU A 223 -4.54 -16.17 -1.49
C LEU A 223 -5.61 -16.97 -0.75
N LYS A 224 -5.94 -18.17 -1.26
CA LYS A 224 -6.95 -19.05 -0.64
C LYS A 224 -6.58 -19.43 0.80
N ARG A 225 -5.30 -19.77 1.04
CA ARG A 225 -4.81 -20.08 2.39
C ARG A 225 -4.96 -18.91 3.35
N LYS A 226 -4.69 -17.69 2.90
CA LYS A 226 -4.83 -16.49 3.72
C LYS A 226 -6.29 -16.16 4.02
N ASP A 227 -7.17 -16.29 3.03
CA ASP A 227 -8.60 -16.07 3.23
C ASP A 227 -9.17 -17.06 4.27
N ASN A 228 -8.79 -18.35 4.18
CA ASN A 228 -9.19 -19.36 5.16
C ASN A 228 -8.65 -19.09 6.59
N LEU A 229 -7.48 -18.47 6.72
CA LEU A 229 -6.91 -18.10 8.02
C LEU A 229 -7.62 -16.89 8.65
N LEU A 230 -8.20 -16.01 7.82
CA LEU A 230 -8.94 -14.83 8.26
C LEU A 230 -10.43 -15.15 8.49
N ASN A 231 -10.97 -16.11 7.74
CA ASN A 231 -12.38 -16.51 7.74
C ASN A 231 -12.51 -18.05 7.88
N PRO A 232 -12.32 -18.63 9.08
CA PRO A 232 -12.23 -20.08 9.29
C PRO A 232 -13.56 -20.85 9.18
N GLY A 233 -14.55 -20.34 8.43
CA GLY A 233 -15.91 -20.89 8.35
C GLY A 233 -16.55 -20.95 6.96
N ASN A 234 -15.87 -20.55 5.89
CA ASN A 234 -16.38 -20.70 4.52
C ASN A 234 -15.81 -21.97 3.86
N ASP A 235 -16.13 -23.13 4.43
CA ASP A 235 -16.05 -24.38 3.67
C ASP A 235 -17.13 -24.32 2.58
N THR A 236 -16.73 -23.90 1.38
CA THR A 236 -17.52 -24.15 0.19
C THR A 236 -17.32 -25.64 -0.13
N PRO A 237 -18.37 -26.48 -0.14
CA PRO A 237 -18.21 -27.90 -0.39
C PRO A 237 -17.61 -28.11 -1.78
N LEU A 238 -16.53 -28.89 -1.83
CA LEU A 238 -15.92 -29.37 -3.07
C LEU A 238 -17.00 -30.07 -3.91
N LEU A 239 -17.34 -29.47 -5.05
CA LEU A 239 -18.11 -30.14 -6.09
C LEU A 239 -17.22 -31.18 -6.76
N GLY A 240 -17.63 -32.45 -6.64
CA GLY A 240 -17.46 -33.52 -7.64
C GLY A 240 -16.06 -34.04 -7.90
#